data_AF-A0A848YTK3-F1
#
_entry.id   AF-A0A848YTK3-F1
#
_cell.length_a   1.000
_cell.length_b   1.000
_cell.length_c   1.000
_cell.angle_alpha   90.00
_cell.angle_beta   90.00
_cell.angle_gamma   90.00
#
_symmetry.space_group_name_H-M   'P 1'
#
loop_
_entity.id
_entity.type
_entity.pdbx_description
1 polymer ?
#
loop_
_entity_poly.entity_id
_entity_poly.type
_entity_poly.pdbx_seq_one_letter_code
_entity_poly.pdbx_strand_id
1 'polypeptide(L)'
;MRTTKAVCSSRGQEKGAIWYTSFRFKYLLVVIPALAILISSPALAGGSSSDAPSRTFIYQRALPVEIIEHPEFMEKHFASKTDGCAIRWIVYKAEVNSGVIKHLANCPTPLESQYSIIAAILDEIVSDESIANVFHTLFWGRLFQADQELGNEMAFRLALAAHRSDLWDSDKGKPVTGNHNEAVVKIANQVMIYPEIDRLFTGFHRTARLSGAEKVIVKKADTLPFFERLKKHGVHPEEILPVDAMVWFAISGNK
;
A
#
# COMPACT_ATOMS: atom_id res chain seq x y z
N MET A 1 -39.56 59.62 -6.28
CA MET A 1 -38.69 58.88 -5.35
C MET A 1 -39.21 57.46 -5.22
N ARG A 2 -38.55 56.49 -5.85
CA ARG A 2 -38.86 55.05 -5.74
C ARG A 2 -37.64 54.37 -5.15
N THR A 3 -37.77 53.81 -3.95
CA THR A 3 -36.73 53.02 -3.29
C THR A 3 -37.05 51.54 -3.48
N THR A 4 -36.16 50.86 -4.22
CA THR A 4 -36.14 49.42 -4.46
C THR A 4 -35.76 48.65 -3.19
N LYS A 5 -36.58 47.65 -2.84
CA LYS A 5 -36.28 46.65 -1.80
C LYS A 5 -35.24 45.66 -2.32
N ALA A 6 -34.15 45.46 -1.58
CA ALA A 6 -33.21 44.38 -1.79
C ALA A 6 -33.74 43.09 -1.13
N VAL A 7 -33.74 41.99 -1.89
CA VAL A 7 -34.06 40.64 -1.43
C VAL A 7 -32.73 39.91 -1.19
N CYS A 8 -32.40 39.62 0.06
CA CYS A 8 -31.32 38.70 0.41
C CYS A 8 -31.78 37.26 0.22
N SER A 9 -31.11 36.53 -0.67
CA SER A 9 -31.28 35.09 -0.89
C SER A 9 -30.22 34.33 -0.10
N SER A 10 -30.64 33.58 0.92
CA SER A 10 -29.82 32.65 1.69
C SER A 10 -29.65 31.34 0.93
N ARG A 11 -28.45 31.11 0.37
CA ARG A 11 -28.05 29.78 -0.13
C ARG A 11 -27.68 28.88 1.04
N GLY A 12 -28.31 27.70 1.05
CA GLY A 12 -28.20 26.70 2.08
C GLY A 12 -26.83 26.03 2.18
N GLN A 13 -26.50 25.66 3.41
CA GLN A 13 -25.48 24.68 3.74
C GLN A 13 -26.01 23.28 3.41
N GLU A 14 -25.51 22.66 2.36
CA GLU A 14 -25.59 21.21 2.20
C GLU A 14 -24.54 20.54 3.08
N LYS A 15 -25.00 19.92 4.16
CA LYS A 15 -24.22 18.98 4.97
C LYS A 15 -24.10 17.67 4.19
N GLY A 16 -22.99 17.46 3.52
CA GLY A 16 -22.62 16.16 2.95
C GLY A 16 -22.21 15.19 4.06
N ALA A 17 -23.15 14.37 4.52
CA ALA A 17 -22.85 13.21 5.35
C ALA A 17 -22.19 12.12 4.49
N ILE A 18 -20.92 11.85 4.75
CA ILE A 18 -20.18 10.73 4.14
C ILE A 18 -20.55 9.48 4.93
N TRP A 19 -21.39 8.63 4.35
CA TRP A 19 -21.70 7.30 4.88
C TRP A 19 -20.63 6.32 4.39
N TYR A 20 -19.71 5.93 5.27
CA TYR A 20 -18.88 4.75 5.06
C TYR A 20 -19.72 3.51 5.38
N THR A 21 -20.10 2.76 4.35
CA THR A 21 -20.74 1.46 4.52
C THR A 21 -19.72 0.45 5.02
N SER A 22 -20.04 -0.19 6.15
CA SER A 22 -19.22 -1.22 6.78
C SER A 22 -18.97 -2.39 5.83
N PHE A 23 -17.70 -2.66 5.52
CA PHE A 23 -17.26 -3.91 4.90
C PHE A 23 -17.46 -5.07 5.89
N ARG A 24 -18.48 -5.90 5.67
CA ARG A 24 -18.59 -7.21 6.33
C ARG A 24 -17.95 -8.27 5.43
N PHE A 25 -16.77 -8.74 5.82
CA PHE A 25 -16.16 -9.96 5.27
C PHE A 25 -17.05 -11.17 5.62
N LYS A 26 -17.71 -11.76 4.62
CA LYS A 26 -18.26 -13.12 4.72
C LYS A 26 -17.22 -14.09 4.17
N TYR A 27 -16.61 -14.88 5.06
CA TYR A 27 -15.78 -16.01 4.68
C TYR A 27 -16.65 -17.10 4.05
N LEU A 28 -16.41 -17.40 2.77
CA LEU A 28 -16.94 -18.59 2.11
C LEU A 28 -15.83 -19.65 2.18
N LEU A 29 -16.03 -20.65 3.04
CA LEU A 29 -15.22 -21.87 3.08
C LEU A 29 -15.49 -22.67 1.81
N VAL A 30 -14.53 -22.67 0.89
CA VAL A 30 -14.51 -23.61 -0.24
C VAL A 30 -13.78 -24.86 0.23
N VAL A 31 -14.54 -25.95 0.38
CA VAL A 31 -14.02 -27.29 0.64
C VAL A 31 -13.47 -27.84 -0.68
N ILE A 32 -12.15 -27.96 -0.79
CA ILE A 32 -11.49 -28.64 -1.92
C ILE A 32 -11.27 -30.10 -1.52
N PRO A 33 -11.72 -31.10 -2.31
CA PRO A 33 -11.41 -32.50 -2.04
C PRO A 33 -9.94 -32.76 -2.36
N ALA A 34 -9.20 -33.26 -1.37
CA ALA A 34 -7.82 -33.68 -1.51
C ALA A 34 -7.74 -34.97 -2.36
N LEU A 35 -7.15 -34.87 -3.54
CA LEU A 35 -6.76 -36.02 -4.36
C LEU A 35 -5.37 -36.49 -3.90
N ALA A 36 -5.31 -37.65 -3.27
CA ALA A 36 -4.08 -38.27 -2.81
C ALA A 36 -3.31 -38.84 -4.02
N ILE A 37 -2.11 -38.31 -4.28
CA ILE A 37 -1.13 -38.94 -5.17
C ILE A 37 0.00 -39.47 -4.30
N LEU A 38 0.07 -40.81 -4.19
CA LEU A 38 1.18 -41.55 -3.59
C LEU A 38 2.37 -41.49 -4.54
N ILE A 39 3.39 -40.69 -4.20
CA ILE A 39 4.72 -40.79 -4.80
C ILE A 39 5.67 -41.26 -3.71
N SER A 40 6.12 -42.51 -3.84
CA SER A 40 7.20 -43.10 -3.06
C SER A 40 8.53 -42.50 -3.48
N SER A 41 9.19 -41.78 -2.57
CA SER A 41 10.59 -41.36 -2.71
C SER A 41 11.48 -42.07 -1.68
N PRO A 42 12.69 -42.48 -2.06
CA PRO A 42 13.61 -43.21 -1.19
C PRO A 42 14.34 -42.27 -0.23
N ALA A 43 14.63 -42.81 0.95
CA ALA A 43 15.39 -42.19 2.01
C ALA A 43 16.82 -41.86 1.57
N LEU A 44 17.25 -40.62 1.83
CA LEU A 44 18.66 -40.23 1.87
C LEU A 44 18.92 -39.44 3.15
N ALA A 45 20.05 -39.76 3.74
CA ALA A 45 20.39 -39.57 5.14
C ALA A 45 20.93 -38.18 5.48
N GLY A 46 20.68 -37.78 6.73
CA GLY A 46 21.68 -37.25 7.66
C GLY A 46 22.58 -36.11 7.21
N GLY A 47 22.14 -34.88 7.49
CA GLY A 47 23.00 -33.68 7.49
C GLY A 47 22.41 -32.63 8.42
N SER A 48 22.65 -32.78 9.73
CA SER A 48 22.36 -31.78 10.75
C SER A 48 23.42 -30.68 10.68
N SER A 49 23.11 -29.57 10.03
CA SER A 49 23.79 -28.29 10.25
C SER A 49 22.75 -27.24 10.61
N SER A 50 22.54 -27.08 11.91
CA SER A 50 21.77 -26.00 12.51
C SER A 50 22.56 -24.69 12.43
N ASP A 51 22.72 -24.16 11.23
CA ASP A 51 23.14 -22.77 11.02
C ASP A 51 21.90 -21.97 10.66
N ALA A 52 21.13 -21.61 11.69
CA ALA A 52 20.15 -20.55 11.57
C ALA A 52 20.91 -19.29 11.10
N PRO A 53 20.51 -18.65 9.99
CA PRO A 53 21.17 -17.43 9.53
C PRO A 53 21.04 -16.39 10.65
N SER A 54 22.14 -16.14 11.34
CA SER A 54 22.22 -15.10 12.35
C SER A 54 21.86 -13.78 11.69
N ARG A 55 20.82 -13.15 12.23
CA ARG A 55 20.38 -11.76 11.96
C ARG A 55 21.57 -10.83 12.16
N THR A 56 22.46 -10.76 11.18
CA THR A 56 23.42 -9.67 11.06
C THR A 56 22.72 -8.56 10.30
N PHE A 57 21.66 -8.02 10.89
CA PHE A 57 21.25 -6.67 10.56
C PHE A 57 22.42 -5.80 11.01
N ILE A 58 23.27 -5.44 10.06
CA ILE A 58 24.32 -4.47 10.28
C ILE A 58 23.64 -3.28 10.94
N TYR A 59 24.05 -2.97 12.17
CA TYR A 59 23.62 -1.79 12.94
C TYR A 59 24.06 -0.54 12.16
N GLN A 60 23.32 -0.21 11.11
CA GLN A 60 23.34 1.10 10.51
C GLN A 60 22.86 2.05 11.60
N ARG A 61 23.68 3.06 11.93
CA ARG A 61 23.39 4.06 12.96
C ARG A 61 21.92 4.47 12.84
N ALA A 62 21.13 4.22 13.90
CA ALA A 62 19.71 4.49 13.92
C ALA A 62 19.48 5.95 13.47
N LEU A 63 18.67 6.11 12.42
CA LEU A 63 18.33 7.45 11.94
C LEU A 63 17.48 8.13 13.00
N PRO A 64 17.76 9.41 13.34
CA PRO A 64 16.93 10.11 14.31
C PRO A 64 15.51 10.24 13.79
N VAL A 65 14.54 9.98 14.66
CA VAL A 65 13.11 10.17 14.41
C VAL A 65 12.63 11.33 15.26
N GLU A 66 12.10 12.35 14.60
CA GLU A 66 11.41 13.46 15.23
C GLU A 66 9.97 13.03 15.55
N ILE A 67 9.57 13.19 16.81
CA ILE A 67 8.24 12.82 17.30
C ILE A 67 7.54 14.09 17.78
N ILE A 68 6.41 14.41 17.16
CA ILE A 68 5.60 15.59 17.49
C ILE A 68 4.18 15.13 17.83
N GLU A 69 3.67 15.55 18.99
CA GLU A 69 2.28 15.32 19.37
C GLU A 69 1.41 16.54 19.05
N HIS A 70 0.26 16.27 18.42
CA HIS A 70 -0.74 17.27 18.05
C HIS A 70 -2.07 16.93 18.74
N PRO A 71 -2.21 17.26 20.04
CA PRO A 71 -3.40 16.89 20.82
C PRO A 71 -4.70 17.49 20.26
N GLU A 72 -4.63 18.67 19.66
CA GLU A 72 -5.76 19.36 19.02
C GLU A 72 -6.35 18.58 17.83
N PHE A 73 -5.55 17.74 17.18
CA PHE A 73 -5.96 16.89 16.07
C PHE A 73 -6.05 15.42 16.46
N MET A 74 -5.71 15.07 17.71
CA MET A 74 -5.53 13.69 18.17
C MET A 74 -4.57 12.91 17.26
N GLU A 75 -3.46 13.55 16.88
CA GLU A 75 -2.45 12.99 15.99
C GLU A 75 -1.09 12.89 16.69
N LYS A 76 -0.28 11.91 16.29
CA LYS A 76 1.14 11.84 16.63
C LYS A 76 1.95 11.61 15.36
N HIS A 77 2.93 12.47 15.12
CA HIS A 77 3.70 12.50 13.89
C HIS A 77 5.08 11.93 14.18
N PHE A 78 5.51 10.98 13.36
CA PHE A 78 6.86 10.42 13.36
C PHE A 78 7.52 10.80 12.04
N ALA A 79 8.64 11.51 12.08
CA ALA A 79 9.31 11.98 10.89
C ALA A 79 10.81 11.68 10.93
N SER A 80 11.37 11.31 9.79
CA SER A 80 12.80 11.15 9.63
C SER A 80 13.21 11.52 8.20
N LYS A 81 14.47 11.87 8.02
CA LYS A 81 14.99 12.37 6.75
C LYS A 81 16.45 12.02 6.55
N THR A 82 16.83 11.91 5.29
CA THR A 82 18.21 11.89 4.80
C THR A 82 18.37 12.95 3.71
N ASP A 83 19.56 13.07 3.13
CA ASP A 83 19.79 13.99 2.02
C ASP A 83 18.84 13.65 0.85
N GLY A 84 17.94 14.58 0.54
CA GLY A 84 16.99 14.46 -0.58
C GLY A 84 15.76 13.60 -0.35
N CYS A 85 15.53 13.06 0.85
CA CYS A 85 14.34 12.26 1.16
C CYS A 85 13.83 12.54 2.57
N ALA A 86 12.54 12.88 2.69
CA ALA A 86 11.86 13.08 3.96
C ALA A 86 10.58 12.24 4.02
N ILE A 87 10.40 11.49 5.10
CA ILE A 87 9.22 10.65 5.33
C ILE A 87 8.59 11.04 6.66
N ARG A 88 7.26 11.11 6.68
CA ARG A 88 6.44 11.35 7.86
C ARG A 88 5.31 10.34 7.90
N TRP A 89 5.09 9.74 9.07
CA TRP A 89 3.94 8.90 9.37
C TRP A 89 3.07 9.62 10.40
N ILE A 90 1.79 9.80 10.08
CA ILE A 90 0.79 10.44 10.96
C ILE A 90 -0.07 9.34 11.55
N VAL A 91 -0.01 9.16 12.87
CA VAL A 91 -0.82 8.21 13.62
C VAL A 91 -2.08 8.93 14.09
N TYR A 92 -3.25 8.46 13.64
CA TYR A 92 -4.54 8.97 14.10
C TYR A 92 -4.98 8.22 15.36
N LYS A 93 -5.29 8.96 16.43
CA LYS A 93 -5.78 8.41 17.71
C LYS A 93 -7.30 8.55 17.88
N ALA A 94 -7.98 9.18 16.93
CA ALA A 94 -9.40 9.54 17.04
C ALA A 94 -10.35 8.52 16.41
N GLU A 95 -11.42 8.20 17.15
CA GLU A 95 -12.68 7.63 16.65
C GLU A 95 -12.51 6.52 15.59
N VAL A 96 -13.10 6.73 14.40
CA VAL A 96 -13.15 5.79 13.28
C VAL A 96 -11.79 5.55 12.60
N ASN A 97 -10.81 6.42 12.87
CA ASN A 97 -9.46 6.32 12.29
C ASN A 97 -8.44 5.81 13.31
N SER A 98 -8.85 5.43 14.53
CA SER A 98 -7.95 4.81 15.49
C SER A 98 -7.28 3.59 14.85
N GLY A 99 -5.96 3.47 15.01
CA GLY A 99 -5.18 2.37 14.42
C GLY A 99 -4.81 2.56 12.95
N VAL A 100 -5.17 3.70 12.33
CA VAL A 100 -4.75 4.09 10.99
C VAL A 100 -3.51 4.97 11.06
N ILE A 101 -2.52 4.63 10.24
CA ILE A 101 -1.31 5.45 10.04
C ILE A 101 -1.27 5.93 8.59
N LYS A 102 -1.04 7.22 8.38
CA LYS A 102 -0.87 7.80 7.05
C LYS A 102 0.60 8.03 6.72
N HIS A 103 1.01 7.45 5.61
CA HIS A 103 2.31 7.68 4.99
C HIS A 103 2.31 8.99 4.20
N LEU A 104 3.34 9.80 4.41
CA LEU A 104 3.67 10.96 3.60
C LEU A 104 5.16 10.89 3.28
N ALA A 105 5.52 10.90 2.01
CA ALA A 105 6.90 10.93 1.56
C ALA A 105 7.12 12.06 0.56
N ASN A 106 8.24 12.74 0.71
CA ASN A 106 8.84 13.58 -0.31
C ASN A 106 10.23 13.00 -0.62
N CYS A 107 10.24 11.95 -1.44
CA CYS A 107 11.43 11.17 -1.74
C CYS A 107 11.41 10.80 -3.22
N PRO A 108 12.35 11.30 -4.05
CA PRO A 108 12.46 10.96 -5.46
C PRO A 108 13.12 9.60 -5.70
N THR A 109 13.57 8.94 -4.64
CA THR A 109 14.32 7.69 -4.70
C THR A 109 13.38 6.47 -4.68
N PRO A 110 13.81 5.34 -5.24
CA PRO A 110 13.08 4.07 -5.14
C PRO A 110 12.79 3.69 -3.69
N LEU A 111 11.70 2.95 -3.47
CA LEU A 111 11.27 2.52 -2.14
C LEU A 111 12.35 1.74 -1.38
N GLU A 112 13.18 0.95 -2.08
CA GLU A 112 14.32 0.24 -1.47
C GLU A 112 15.32 1.21 -0.82
N SER A 113 15.58 2.36 -1.43
CA SER A 113 16.48 3.38 -0.86
C SER A 113 15.86 4.13 0.32
N GLN A 114 14.54 4.06 0.49
CA GLN A 114 13.82 4.67 1.61
C GLN A 114 13.80 3.76 2.84
N TYR A 115 14.22 2.49 2.69
CA TYR A 115 14.04 1.43 3.68
C TYR A 115 14.53 1.82 5.08
N SER A 116 15.73 2.39 5.21
CA SER A 116 16.30 2.75 6.52
C SER A 116 15.48 3.81 7.25
N ILE A 117 14.92 4.79 6.53
CA ILE A 117 14.09 5.86 7.12
C ILE A 117 12.79 5.26 7.61
N ILE A 118 12.14 4.44 6.77
CA ILE A 118 10.85 3.83 7.12
C ILE A 118 11.04 2.85 8.29
N ALA A 119 12.12 2.06 8.29
CA ALA A 119 12.45 1.15 9.39
C ALA A 119 12.65 1.89 10.71
N ALA A 120 13.38 3.02 10.72
CA ALA A 120 13.55 3.82 11.94
C ALA A 120 12.22 4.36 12.46
N ILE A 121 11.35 4.88 11.58
CA ILE A 121 10.00 5.34 11.97
C ILE A 121 9.15 4.19 12.50
N LEU A 122 9.19 3.03 11.85
CA LEU A 122 8.41 1.86 12.26
C LEU A 122 8.89 1.32 13.62
N ASP A 123 10.19 1.33 13.90
CA ASP A 123 10.78 0.92 15.17
C ASP A 123 10.23 1.73 16.35
N GLU A 124 10.18 3.06 16.21
CA GLU A 124 9.57 3.95 17.21
C GLU A 124 8.08 3.66 17.40
N ILE A 125 7.35 3.40 16.31
CA ILE A 125 5.91 3.11 16.35
C ILE A 125 5.61 1.78 17.03
N VAL A 126 6.41 0.74 16.78
CA VAL A 126 6.20 -0.56 17.43
C VAL A 126 6.70 -0.58 18.88
N SER A 127 7.62 0.32 19.24
CA SER A 127 8.10 0.50 20.61
C SER A 127 7.10 1.25 21.50
N ASP A 128 6.26 2.11 20.90
CA ASP A 128 5.13 2.75 21.59
C ASP A 128 3.95 1.76 21.71
N GLU A 129 3.86 1.04 22.83
CA GLU A 129 2.81 0.02 23.07
C GLU A 129 1.39 0.55 22.86
N SER A 130 1.15 1.84 23.14
CA SER A 130 -0.18 2.45 22.98
C SER A 130 -0.60 2.53 21.50
N ILE A 131 0.38 2.60 20.59
CA ILE A 131 0.16 2.64 19.14
C ILE A 131 0.28 1.23 18.57
N ALA A 132 1.31 0.49 18.95
CA ALA A 132 1.63 -0.83 18.42
C ALA A 132 0.47 -1.83 18.53
N ASN A 133 -0.32 -1.73 19.61
CA ASN A 133 -1.44 -2.62 19.90
C ASN A 133 -2.71 -2.31 19.07
N VAL A 134 -2.86 -1.07 18.60
CA VAL A 134 -4.03 -0.65 17.81
C VAL A 134 -3.71 -0.50 16.33
N PHE A 135 -2.42 -0.45 15.95
CA PHE A 135 -2.02 -0.27 14.56
C PHE A 135 -2.43 -1.46 13.68
N HIS A 136 -3.40 -1.23 12.80
CA HIS A 136 -3.94 -2.24 11.89
C HIS A 136 -4.03 -1.79 10.42
N THR A 137 -3.88 -0.50 10.12
CA THR A 137 -4.00 0.01 8.74
C THR A 137 -2.92 1.04 8.43
N LEU A 138 -2.20 0.84 7.33
CA LEU A 138 -1.30 1.84 6.75
C LEU A 138 -1.92 2.40 5.46
N PHE A 139 -2.24 3.69 5.45
CA PHE A 139 -2.56 4.43 4.25
C PHE A 139 -1.28 4.85 3.53
N TRP A 140 -1.02 4.29 2.36
CA TRP A 140 0.21 4.59 1.62
C TRP A 140 0.08 5.86 0.77
N GLY A 141 -1.12 6.14 0.25
CA GLY A 141 -1.32 7.16 -0.77
C GLY A 141 -1.25 6.58 -2.18
N ARG A 142 -0.81 7.40 -3.13
CA ARG A 142 -0.77 7.04 -4.57
C ARG A 142 0.42 6.14 -4.89
N LEU A 143 0.24 5.24 -5.85
CA LEU A 143 1.31 4.38 -6.37
C LEU A 143 2.16 5.11 -7.43
N PHE A 144 1.53 6.00 -8.19
CA PHE A 144 2.17 6.74 -9.27
C PHE A 144 2.51 8.18 -8.83
N GLN A 145 3.76 8.56 -9.03
CA GLN A 145 4.31 9.88 -8.80
C GLN A 145 4.77 10.46 -10.15
N ALA A 146 4.00 11.41 -10.68
CA ALA A 146 4.18 11.93 -12.04
C ALA A 146 5.59 12.52 -12.27
N ASP A 147 6.18 13.12 -11.24
CA ASP A 147 7.44 13.85 -11.34
C ASP A 147 8.66 12.98 -10.98
N GLN A 148 8.49 11.66 -10.80
CA GLN A 148 9.55 10.77 -10.28
C GLN A 148 9.63 9.45 -11.05
N GLU A 149 10.45 9.41 -12.10
CA GLU A 149 10.63 8.20 -12.92
C GLU A 149 11.03 6.97 -12.08
N LEU A 150 11.97 7.15 -11.13
CA LEU A 150 12.45 6.10 -10.23
C LEU A 150 11.48 5.74 -9.10
N GLY A 151 10.54 6.63 -8.77
CA GLY A 151 9.53 6.42 -7.72
C GLY A 151 8.31 5.60 -8.17
N ASN A 152 8.22 5.28 -9.46
CA ASN A 152 7.04 4.65 -10.08
C ASN A 152 7.09 3.12 -10.11
N GLU A 153 7.90 2.49 -9.25
CA GLU A 153 8.15 1.04 -9.32
C GLU A 153 6.89 0.20 -9.02
N MET A 154 6.10 0.57 -8.01
CA MET A 154 4.83 -0.13 -7.73
C MET A 154 3.79 0.09 -8.83
N ALA A 155 3.74 1.28 -9.43
CA ALA A 155 2.88 1.57 -10.58
C ALA A 155 3.26 0.72 -11.81
N PHE A 156 4.57 0.61 -12.09
CA PHE A 156 5.10 -0.27 -13.13
C PHE A 156 4.70 -1.73 -12.88
N ARG A 157 4.92 -2.22 -11.66
CA ARG A 157 4.58 -3.61 -11.28
C ARG A 157 3.08 -3.87 -11.36
N LEU A 158 2.23 -2.92 -10.98
CA LEU A 158 0.77 -3.04 -11.12
C LEU A 158 0.35 -3.15 -12.59
N ALA A 159 0.86 -2.27 -13.46
CA ALA A 159 0.56 -2.29 -14.89
C ALA A 159 0.99 -3.62 -15.53
N LEU A 160 2.21 -4.08 -15.21
CA LEU A 160 2.73 -5.35 -15.69
C LEU A 160 1.94 -6.55 -15.16
N ALA A 161 1.50 -6.51 -13.90
CA ALA A 161 0.68 -7.55 -13.30
C ALA A 161 -0.70 -7.64 -13.99
N ALA A 162 -1.31 -6.49 -14.29
CA ALA A 162 -2.59 -6.44 -14.98
C ALA A 162 -2.51 -6.98 -16.40
N HIS A 163 -1.46 -6.64 -17.17
CA HIS A 163 -1.20 -7.21 -18.50
C HIS A 163 -1.18 -8.75 -18.49
N ARG A 164 -0.66 -9.36 -17.41
CA ARG A 164 -0.53 -10.82 -17.27
C ARG A 164 -1.72 -11.48 -16.60
N SER A 165 -2.70 -10.72 -16.14
CA SER A 165 -3.78 -11.24 -15.29
C SER A 165 -5.04 -11.48 -16.11
N ASP A 166 -5.70 -12.61 -15.84
CA ASP A 166 -7.04 -12.92 -16.31
C ASP A 166 -8.13 -12.10 -15.60
N LEU A 167 -7.77 -11.32 -14.58
CA LEU A 167 -8.67 -10.43 -13.87
C LEU A 167 -8.86 -9.08 -14.58
N TRP A 168 -8.03 -8.77 -15.59
CA TRP A 168 -8.03 -7.49 -16.28
C TRP A 168 -8.20 -7.66 -17.79
N ASP A 169 -9.08 -6.86 -18.39
CA ASP A 169 -9.25 -6.75 -19.83
C ASP A 169 -8.42 -5.54 -20.32
N SER A 170 -7.20 -5.80 -20.81
CA SER A 170 -6.28 -4.76 -21.29
C SER A 170 -6.80 -4.01 -22.50
N ASP A 171 -7.66 -4.61 -23.33
CA ASP A 171 -8.22 -3.93 -24.50
C ASP A 171 -9.26 -2.90 -24.08
N LYS A 172 -10.04 -3.21 -23.04
CA LYS A 172 -11.12 -2.36 -22.53
C LYS A 172 -10.71 -1.47 -21.37
N GLY A 173 -9.56 -1.71 -20.75
CA GLY A 173 -9.09 -0.94 -19.62
C GLY A 173 -9.94 -1.08 -18.37
N LYS A 174 -10.47 -2.29 -18.11
CA LYS A 174 -11.34 -2.54 -16.96
C LYS A 174 -11.20 -3.97 -16.45
N PRO A 175 -11.65 -4.26 -15.22
CA PRO A 175 -11.72 -5.64 -14.73
C PRO A 175 -12.62 -6.51 -15.60
N VAL A 176 -12.26 -7.79 -15.74
CA VAL A 176 -13.12 -8.80 -16.38
C VAL A 176 -14.40 -9.01 -15.58
N THR A 177 -14.30 -8.97 -14.24
CA THR A 177 -15.45 -9.04 -13.31
C THR A 177 -15.27 -8.07 -12.13
N GLY A 178 -16.39 -7.65 -11.52
CA GLY A 178 -16.37 -6.78 -10.34
C GLY A 178 -16.05 -5.32 -10.65
N ASN A 179 -15.52 -4.61 -9.65
CA ASN A 179 -15.12 -3.20 -9.77
C ASN A 179 -13.59 -3.03 -9.78
N HIS A 180 -13.14 -1.84 -10.19
CA HIS A 180 -11.72 -1.51 -10.35
C HIS A 180 -10.93 -1.68 -9.05
N ASN A 181 -11.50 -1.24 -7.93
CA ASN A 181 -10.83 -1.27 -6.63
C ASN A 181 -10.52 -2.72 -6.22
N GLU A 182 -11.52 -3.61 -6.27
CA GLU A 182 -11.33 -5.02 -5.91
C GLU A 182 -10.36 -5.75 -6.84
N ALA A 183 -10.43 -5.48 -8.15
CA ALA A 183 -9.53 -6.09 -9.11
C ALA A 183 -8.08 -5.69 -8.87
N VAL A 184 -7.82 -4.39 -8.66
CA VAL A 184 -6.48 -3.89 -8.32
C VAL A 184 -5.95 -4.53 -7.05
N VAL A 185 -6.78 -4.65 -6.00
CA VAL A 185 -6.38 -5.32 -4.75
C VAL A 185 -5.98 -6.77 -5.01
N LYS A 186 -6.79 -7.53 -5.76
CA LYS A 186 -6.50 -8.94 -6.08
C LYS A 186 -5.21 -9.08 -6.90
N ILE A 187 -5.08 -8.33 -7.99
CA ILE A 187 -3.91 -8.35 -8.88
C ILE A 187 -2.64 -7.99 -8.09
N ALA A 188 -2.68 -6.89 -7.32
CA ALA A 188 -1.53 -6.42 -6.54
C ALA A 188 -1.05 -7.45 -5.51
N ASN A 189 -1.98 -8.16 -4.86
CA ASN A 189 -1.68 -9.19 -3.87
C ASN A 189 -1.22 -10.51 -4.49
N GLN A 190 -1.73 -10.89 -5.67
CA GLN A 190 -1.36 -12.13 -6.35
C GLN A 190 0.13 -12.17 -6.71
N VAL A 191 0.67 -11.05 -7.20
CA VAL A 191 2.07 -10.96 -7.61
C VAL A 191 2.95 -10.18 -6.63
N MET A 192 2.39 -9.72 -5.52
CA MET A 192 3.07 -8.92 -4.50
C MET A 192 3.83 -7.73 -5.12
N ILE A 193 3.12 -6.74 -5.67
CA ILE A 193 3.77 -5.56 -6.31
C ILE A 193 4.60 -4.69 -5.34
N TYR A 194 4.52 -4.97 -4.03
CA TYR A 194 5.10 -4.22 -2.92
C TYR A 194 6.03 -5.05 -2.02
N PRO A 195 6.95 -5.88 -2.55
CA PRO A 195 7.81 -6.76 -1.75
C PRO A 195 8.66 -6.02 -0.73
N GLU A 196 9.01 -4.75 -0.98
CA GLU A 196 9.78 -3.93 -0.03
C GLU A 196 8.96 -3.60 1.22
N ILE A 197 7.65 -3.34 1.08
CA ILE A 197 6.74 -3.09 2.19
C ILE A 197 6.54 -4.38 3.00
N ASP A 198 6.31 -5.50 2.31
CA ASP A 198 6.16 -6.80 2.99
C ASP A 198 7.42 -7.19 3.78
N ARG A 199 8.60 -7.03 3.17
CA ARG A 199 9.89 -7.28 3.81
C ARG A 199 10.10 -6.40 5.05
N LEU A 200 9.79 -5.10 4.91
CA LEU A 200 9.90 -4.15 6.01
C LEU A 200 9.07 -4.62 7.22
N PHE A 201 7.77 -4.85 7.03
CA PHE A 201 6.89 -5.26 8.13
C PHE A 201 7.27 -6.63 8.71
N THR A 202 7.73 -7.56 7.86
CA THR A 202 8.22 -8.88 8.31
C THR A 202 9.39 -8.75 9.28
N GLY A 203 10.28 -7.77 9.06
CA GLY A 203 11.37 -7.44 9.98
C GLY A 203 10.91 -7.14 11.41
N PHE A 204 9.70 -6.61 11.56
CA PHE A 204 9.06 -6.26 12.83
C PHE A 204 7.98 -7.27 13.25
N HIS A 205 8.06 -8.51 12.76
CA HIS A 205 7.10 -9.59 13.08
C HIS A 205 5.64 -9.24 12.74
N ARG A 206 5.45 -8.44 11.69
CA ARG A 206 4.15 -8.05 11.15
C ARG A 206 4.05 -8.44 9.68
N THR A 207 2.85 -8.48 9.15
CA THR A 207 2.58 -8.66 7.71
C THR A 207 1.82 -7.47 7.18
N ALA A 208 2.16 -7.04 5.96
CA ALA A 208 1.42 -6.02 5.24
C ALA A 208 0.74 -6.66 4.02
N ARG A 209 -0.57 -6.47 3.89
CA ARG A 209 -1.32 -6.89 2.70
C ARG A 209 -2.17 -5.75 2.20
N LEU A 210 -2.15 -5.52 0.89
CA LEU A 210 -2.99 -4.49 0.30
C LEU A 210 -4.46 -4.88 0.52
N SER A 211 -5.20 -4.05 1.24
CA SER A 211 -6.58 -4.32 1.68
C SER A 211 -7.60 -3.44 0.99
N GLY A 212 -7.17 -2.28 0.47
CA GLY A 212 -8.02 -1.34 -0.22
C GLY A 212 -7.28 -0.61 -1.33
N ALA A 213 -8.02 -0.30 -2.38
CA ALA A 213 -7.62 0.61 -3.45
C ALA A 213 -8.78 1.56 -3.72
N GLU A 214 -8.49 2.83 -3.99
CA GLU A 214 -9.46 3.84 -4.36
C GLU A 214 -8.95 4.70 -5.49
N LYS A 215 -9.86 5.34 -6.23
CA LYS A 215 -9.54 6.26 -7.32
C LYS A 215 -8.55 5.66 -8.32
N VAL A 216 -8.82 4.41 -8.72
CA VAL A 216 -7.99 3.69 -9.69
C VAL A 216 -7.91 4.50 -10.98
N ILE A 217 -6.69 4.76 -11.44
CA ILE A 217 -6.42 5.44 -12.70
C ILE A 217 -5.90 4.41 -13.69
N VAL A 218 -6.51 4.44 -14.87
CA VAL A 218 -6.18 3.58 -15.99
C VAL A 218 -5.66 4.44 -17.13
N LYS A 219 -4.59 4.01 -17.81
CA LYS A 219 -3.96 4.73 -18.91
C LYS A 219 -3.54 3.77 -20.02
N LYS A 220 -3.41 4.30 -21.24
CA LYS A 220 -2.77 3.57 -22.34
C LYS A 220 -1.29 3.33 -22.05
N ALA A 221 -0.78 2.17 -22.41
CA ALA A 221 0.58 1.74 -22.10
C ALA A 221 1.62 2.69 -22.71
N ASP A 222 1.44 3.12 -23.96
CA ASP A 222 2.35 4.03 -24.68
C ASP A 222 2.45 5.44 -24.06
N THR A 223 1.50 5.83 -23.21
CA THR A 223 1.50 7.13 -22.50
C THR A 223 2.25 7.09 -21.17
N LEU A 224 2.75 5.93 -20.75
CA LEU A 224 3.39 5.76 -19.46
C LEU A 224 4.87 6.10 -19.52
N PRO A 225 5.44 6.77 -18.49
CA PRO A 225 6.85 7.13 -18.47
C PRO A 225 7.77 5.89 -18.44
N PHE A 226 7.24 4.74 -18.04
CA PHE A 226 7.95 3.46 -17.99
C PHE A 226 7.53 2.49 -19.10
N PHE A 227 6.93 2.97 -20.20
CA PHE A 227 6.48 2.11 -21.30
C PHE A 227 7.61 1.28 -21.92
N GLU A 228 8.80 1.85 -22.11
CA GLU A 228 9.94 1.11 -22.66
C GLU A 228 10.35 -0.09 -21.79
N ARG A 229 10.07 -0.04 -20.48
CA ARG A 229 10.24 -1.19 -19.58
C ARG A 229 9.10 -2.21 -19.77
N LEU A 230 7.86 -1.76 -19.89
CA LEU A 230 6.70 -2.62 -20.13
C LEU A 230 6.80 -3.38 -21.46
N LYS A 231 7.24 -2.70 -22.52
CA LYS A 231 7.43 -3.27 -23.86
C LYS A 231 8.41 -4.45 -23.85
N LYS A 232 9.46 -4.40 -23.03
CA LYS A 232 10.40 -5.52 -22.83
C LYS A 232 9.74 -6.77 -22.24
N HIS A 233 8.55 -6.62 -21.66
CA HIS A 233 7.75 -7.71 -21.11
C HIS A 233 6.55 -8.10 -21.98
N GLY A 234 6.48 -7.60 -23.22
CA GLY A 234 5.41 -7.97 -24.17
C GLY A 234 4.16 -7.11 -24.09
N VAL A 235 4.17 -6.03 -23.32
CA VAL A 235 3.04 -5.09 -23.26
C VAL A 235 2.94 -4.33 -24.59
N HIS A 236 1.76 -4.36 -25.20
CA HIS A 236 1.47 -3.65 -26.43
C HIS A 236 1.10 -2.17 -26.16
N PRO A 237 1.45 -1.23 -27.06
CA PRO A 237 1.22 0.20 -26.86
C PRO A 237 -0.26 0.57 -26.67
N GLU A 238 -1.17 -0.17 -27.32
CA GLU A 238 -2.62 0.02 -27.29
C GLU A 238 -3.29 -0.46 -26.00
N GLU A 239 -2.61 -1.27 -25.17
CA GLU A 239 -3.18 -1.79 -23.93
C GLU A 239 -3.51 -0.67 -22.95
N ILE A 240 -4.62 -0.84 -22.24
CA ILE A 240 -5.15 0.11 -21.26
C ILE A 240 -5.02 -0.53 -19.87
N LEU A 241 -4.05 -0.06 -19.08
CA LEU A 241 -3.60 -0.72 -17.85
C LEU A 241 -3.87 0.15 -16.61
N PRO A 242 -4.20 -0.45 -15.45
CA PRO A 242 -4.28 0.27 -14.19
C PRO A 242 -2.87 0.60 -13.75
N VAL A 243 -2.63 1.88 -13.47
CA VAL A 243 -1.27 2.37 -13.17
C VAL A 243 -1.16 3.08 -11.84
N ASP A 244 -2.30 3.48 -11.27
CA ASP A 244 -2.31 4.20 -10.02
C ASP A 244 -3.59 3.93 -9.24
N ALA A 245 -3.49 4.04 -7.92
CA ALA A 245 -4.59 4.01 -6.98
C ALA A 245 -4.11 4.64 -5.67
N MET A 246 -5.04 5.18 -4.89
CA MET A 246 -4.82 5.40 -3.46
C MET A 246 -4.93 4.05 -2.75
N VAL A 247 -3.85 3.58 -2.10
CA VAL A 247 -3.82 2.24 -1.53
C VAL A 247 -3.71 2.22 -0.01
N TRP A 248 -4.31 1.17 0.55
CA TRP A 248 -4.36 0.88 1.97
C TRP A 248 -3.80 -0.52 2.20
N PHE A 249 -2.96 -0.67 3.22
CA PHE A 249 -2.45 -1.94 3.69
C PHE A 249 -3.09 -2.31 5.02
N ALA A 250 -3.62 -3.52 5.12
CA ALA A 250 -3.91 -4.15 6.39
C ALA A 250 -2.59 -4.66 7.00
N ILE A 251 -2.38 -4.29 8.26
CA ILE A 251 -1.23 -4.68 9.07
C ILE A 251 -1.72 -5.64 10.15
N SER A 252 -1.07 -6.79 10.26
CA SER A 252 -1.37 -7.78 11.30
C SER A 252 -0.08 -8.28 11.95
N GLY A 253 -0.15 -8.61 13.24
CA GLY A 253 0.95 -9.28 13.93
C GLY A 253 1.02 -10.76 13.54
N ASN A 254 2.23 -11.29 13.43
CA ASN A 254 2.43 -12.74 13.43
C ASN A 254 2.22 -13.22 14.86
N LYS A 255 1.10 -13.89 15.11
CA LYS A 255 0.87 -14.62 16.37
C LYS A 255 1.80 -15.82 16.46
#